data_AF-A0A7K1ES55-F1
#
_entry.id   AF-A0A7K1ES55-F1
#
_cell.length_a   1.000
_cell.length_b   1.000
_cell.length_c   1.000
_cell.angle_alpha   90.00
_cell.angle_beta   90.00
_cell.angle_gamma   90.00
#
_symmetry.space_group_name_H-M   'P 1'
#
loop_
_entity.id
_entity.type
_entity.pdbx_description
1 polymer ?
#
loop_
_entity_poly.entity_id
_entity_poly.type
_entity_poly.pdbx_seq_one_letter_code
_entity_poly.pdbx_strand_id
1 'polypeptide(L)'
;MATLNLSKGKLFSNSLEARSARAGFLFVFPAVAMMLLFLVAPVILAFSLGFTNAKFASPNEPEFTGVDNFVEMLSLGQVTVPADPTDENVAFDNLRNFTKPGNNTPYAGMQVLTDSYSADGSEANFTVAGDALFWKSLVNTLI
;
A
#
# COMPACT_ATOMS: atom_id res chain seq x y z
N MET A 1 -12.72 29.70 40.47
CA MET A 1 -12.11 30.08 39.19
C MET A 1 -10.63 29.74 39.26
N ALA A 2 -10.24 28.53 38.86
CA ALA A 2 -8.87 28.03 39.02
C ALA A 2 -8.05 28.35 37.77
N THR A 3 -7.09 29.25 37.90
CA THR A 3 -6.17 29.63 36.84
C THR A 3 -5.08 28.57 36.69
N LEU A 4 -5.19 27.72 35.67
CA LEU A 4 -4.12 26.81 35.24
C LEU A 4 -3.02 27.63 34.56
N ASN A 5 -2.05 28.08 35.36
CA ASN A 5 -0.86 28.75 34.84
C ASN A 5 0.15 27.70 34.40
N LEU A 6 -0.01 27.21 33.16
CA LEU A 6 0.97 26.35 32.50
C LEU A 6 2.27 27.13 32.31
N SER A 7 3.19 26.96 33.26
CA SER A 7 4.53 27.56 33.26
C SER A 7 5.34 27.04 32.07
N LYS A 8 5.17 27.69 30.91
CA LYS A 8 5.98 27.54 29.70
C LYS A 8 7.45 27.96 29.88
N GLY A 9 7.86 28.41 31.08
CA GLY A 9 9.16 29.04 31.32
C GLY A 9 10.21 28.23 32.08
N LYS A 10 9.94 27.01 32.56
CA LYS A 10 10.93 26.28 33.40
C LYS A 10 12.16 25.79 32.63
N LEU A 11 12.01 25.50 31.32
CA LEU A 11 13.10 25.01 30.48
C LEU A 11 14.22 26.03 30.27
N PHE A 12 13.97 27.34 30.40
CA PHE A 12 14.94 28.42 30.17
C PHE A 12 15.46 29.11 31.44
N SER A 13 15.01 28.68 32.63
CA SER A 13 15.53 29.21 33.91
C SER A 13 16.95 28.70 34.23
N ASN A 14 17.74 29.43 35.01
CA ASN A 14 19.06 28.99 35.50
C ASN A 14 18.99 28.12 36.76
N SER A 15 17.82 27.54 37.05
CA SER A 15 17.63 26.63 38.19
C SER A 15 18.36 25.30 37.97
N LEU A 16 18.76 24.65 39.07
CA LEU A 16 19.40 23.33 39.03
C LEU A 16 18.51 22.27 38.35
N GLU A 17 17.20 22.33 38.59
CA GLU A 17 16.20 21.50 37.92
C GLU A 17 16.20 21.68 36.40
N ALA A 18 16.29 22.93 35.92
CA ALA A 18 16.33 23.21 34.50
C ALA A 18 17.64 22.74 33.84
N ARG A 19 18.77 22.85 34.55
CA ARG A 19 20.07 22.36 34.07
C ARG A 19 20.12 20.83 33.99
N SER A 20 19.61 20.13 35.00
CA SER A 20 19.56 18.66 34.99
C SER A 20 18.62 18.14 33.90
N ALA A 21 17.45 18.77 33.71
CA ALA A 21 16.52 18.43 32.64
C ALA A 21 17.16 18.62 31.25
N ARG A 22 17.82 19.75 30.99
CA ARG A 22 18.54 19.98 29.71
C ARG A 22 19.64 18.96 29.48
N ALA A 23 20.42 18.61 30.52
CA ALA A 23 21.47 17.61 30.41
C ALA A 23 20.90 16.23 30.06
N GLY A 24 19.77 15.83 30.67
CA GLY A 24 19.06 14.60 30.34
C GLY A 24 18.55 14.60 28.89
N PHE A 25 17.95 15.71 28.44
CA PHE A 25 17.53 15.85 27.04
C PHE A 25 18.70 15.77 26.07
N LEU A 26 19.80 16.49 26.32
CA LEU A 26 20.99 16.45 25.46
C LEU A 26 21.63 15.07 25.41
N PHE A 27 21.56 14.30 26.51
CA PHE A 27 22.07 12.94 26.57
C PHE A 27 21.24 11.98 25.70
N VAL A 28 19.91 12.08 25.76
CA VAL A 28 19.00 11.18 25.01
C VAL A 28 18.78 11.63 23.57
N PHE A 29 18.90 12.94 23.30
CA PHE A 29 18.69 13.55 21.98
C PHE A 29 19.40 12.82 20.83
N PRO A 30 20.71 12.50 20.88
CA PRO A 30 21.36 11.82 19.76
C PRO A 30 20.75 10.45 19.45
N ALA A 31 20.37 9.67 20.48
CA ALA A 31 19.75 8.36 20.27
C ALA A 31 18.36 8.48 19.63
N VAL A 32 17.53 9.41 20.11
CA VAL A 32 16.20 9.66 19.54
C VAL A 32 16.30 10.24 18.13
N ALA A 33 17.22 11.17 17.88
CA ALA A 33 17.44 11.72 16.55
C ALA A 33 17.85 10.63 15.55
N MET A 34 18.75 9.72 15.95
CA MET A 34 19.12 8.56 15.12
C MET A 34 17.93 7.65 14.86
N MET A 35 17.10 7.36 15.88
CA MET A 35 15.89 6.57 15.70
C MET A 35 14.92 7.23 14.71
N LEU A 36 14.69 8.54 14.84
CA LEU A 36 13.82 9.26 13.92
C LEU A 36 14.38 9.26 12.49
N LEU A 37 15.69 9.48 12.33
CA LEU A 37 16.32 9.57 11.02
C LEU A 37 16.38 8.21 10.30
N PHE A 38 16.71 7.14 11.01
CA PHE A 38 16.97 5.85 10.39
C PHE A 38 15.78 4.88 10.44
N LEU A 39 14.84 5.07 11.37
CA LEU A 39 13.64 4.22 11.48
C LEU A 39 12.41 4.93 10.94
N VAL A 40 12.13 6.15 11.41
CA VAL A 40 10.87 6.83 11.08
C VAL A 40 10.92 7.50 9.70
N ALA A 41 12.00 8.20 9.39
CA ALA A 41 12.12 8.92 8.12
C ALA A 41 12.00 8.02 6.88
N PRO A 42 12.65 6.83 6.78
CA PRO A 42 12.47 5.99 5.60
C PRO A 42 11.04 5.44 5.47
N VAL A 43 10.35 5.18 6.59
CA VAL A 43 8.94 4.76 6.57
C VAL A 43 8.05 5.87 6.01
N ILE A 44 8.22 7.10 6.49
CA ILE A 44 7.47 8.26 5.97
C ILE A 44 7.78 8.48 4.49
N LEU A 45 9.05 8.39 4.09
CA LEU A 45 9.46 8.56 2.70
C LEU A 45 8.82 7.49 1.80
N ALA A 46 8.92 6.22 2.18
CA ALA A 46 8.32 5.13 1.42
C ALA A 46 6.80 5.28 1.30
N PHE A 47 6.13 5.63 2.39
CA PHE A 47 4.68 5.86 2.37
C PHE A 47 4.32 7.05 1.47
N SER A 48 5.08 8.15 1.53
CA SER A 48 4.86 9.33 0.68
C SER A 48 5.06 9.02 -0.81
N LEU A 49 6.04 8.18 -1.16
CA LEU A 49 6.26 7.70 -2.52
C LEU A 49 5.13 6.78 -3.00
N GLY A 50 4.44 6.09 -2.08
CA GLY A 50 3.26 5.30 -2.42
C GLY A 50 2.11 6.11 -3.03
N PHE A 51 2.06 7.42 -2.77
CA PHE A 51 1.09 8.34 -3.39
C PHE A 51 1.59 8.95 -4.71
N THR A 52 2.72 8.47 -5.25
CA THR A 52 3.27 8.94 -6.52
C THR A 52 3.49 7.78 -7.48
N ASN A 53 3.62 8.08 -8.77
CA ASN A 53 3.95 7.08 -9.80
C ASN A 53 5.48 6.92 -9.99
N ALA A 54 6.26 7.04 -8.91
CA ALA A 54 7.72 6.97 -8.95
C ALA A 54 8.23 5.64 -9.54
N LYS A 55 9.04 5.73 -10.60
CA LYS A 55 9.63 4.56 -11.29
C LYS A 55 11.14 4.73 -11.38
N PHE A 56 11.91 3.84 -10.76
CA PHE A 56 13.39 3.94 -10.69
C PHE A 56 14.08 3.96 -12.06
N ALA A 57 13.49 3.33 -13.08
CA ALA A 57 14.04 3.25 -14.43
C ALA A 57 13.34 4.18 -15.43
N SER A 58 12.43 5.07 -14.97
CA SER A 58 11.73 6.00 -15.85
C SER A 58 12.45 7.35 -15.88
N PRO A 59 12.59 7.98 -17.07
CA PRO A 59 13.06 9.35 -17.17
C PRO A 59 11.99 10.38 -16.78
N ASN A 60 10.74 9.95 -16.56
CA ASN A 60 9.65 10.84 -16.17
C ASN A 60 9.75 11.18 -14.67
N GLU A 61 9.46 12.43 -14.33
CA GLU A 61 9.40 12.86 -12.94
C GLU A 61 8.24 12.18 -12.20
N PRO A 62 8.40 11.85 -10.91
CA PRO A 62 7.29 11.33 -10.10
C PRO A 62 6.17 12.37 -9.98
N GLU A 63 4.97 11.98 -10.38
CA GLU A 63 3.74 12.75 -10.24
C GLU A 63 2.90 12.19 -9.10
N PHE A 64 2.20 13.09 -8.39
CA PHE A 64 1.27 12.71 -7.33
C PHE A 64 0.00 12.09 -7.93
N THR A 65 -0.23 10.81 -7.66
CA THR A 65 -1.40 10.04 -8.11
C THR A 65 -2.44 9.86 -6.99
N GLY A 66 -2.22 10.47 -5.83
CA GLY A 66 -3.13 10.33 -4.70
C GLY A 66 -3.21 8.88 -4.24
N VAL A 67 -4.43 8.34 -4.13
CA VAL A 67 -4.66 6.98 -3.63
C VAL A 67 -4.77 5.94 -4.73
N ASP A 68 -4.62 6.33 -6.00
CA ASP A 68 -4.91 5.47 -7.15
C ASP A 68 -4.06 4.19 -7.13
N ASN A 69 -2.78 4.27 -6.77
CA ASN A 69 -1.90 3.11 -6.63
C ASN A 69 -2.43 2.11 -5.58
N PHE A 70 -2.98 2.61 -4.47
CA PHE A 70 -3.53 1.76 -3.41
C PHE A 70 -4.86 1.16 -3.83
N VAL A 71 -5.71 1.93 -4.52
CA VAL A 71 -6.97 1.44 -5.07
C VAL A 71 -6.69 0.33 -6.08
N GLU A 72 -5.73 0.52 -7.00
CA GLU A 72 -5.32 -0.51 -7.96
C GLU A 72 -4.85 -1.78 -7.24
N MET A 73 -3.86 -1.67 -6.33
CA MET A 73 -3.32 -2.81 -5.60
C MET A 73 -4.40 -3.60 -4.80
N LEU A 74 -5.34 -2.89 -4.17
CA LEU A 74 -6.40 -3.47 -3.33
C LEU A 74 -7.66 -3.88 -4.11
N SER A 75 -7.77 -3.54 -5.39
CA SER A 75 -8.96 -3.85 -6.18
C SER A 75 -9.15 -5.36 -6.34
N LEU A 76 -10.40 -5.80 -6.21
CA LEU A 76 -10.85 -7.16 -6.45
C LEU A 76 -12.08 -7.14 -7.36
N GLY A 77 -12.18 -8.11 -8.25
CA GLY A 77 -13.30 -8.28 -9.16
C GLY A 77 -13.59 -9.76 -9.40
N GLN A 78 -14.80 -10.06 -9.84
CA GLN A 78 -15.19 -11.41 -10.24
C GLN A 78 -15.76 -11.35 -11.66
N VAL A 79 -15.27 -12.24 -12.52
CA VAL A 79 -15.66 -12.33 -13.93
C VAL A 79 -16.02 -13.78 -14.22
N THR A 80 -17.25 -13.99 -14.68
CA THR A 80 -17.71 -15.26 -15.22
C THR A 80 -17.60 -15.21 -16.73
N VAL A 81 -16.94 -16.20 -17.31
CA VAL A 81 -16.78 -16.31 -18.77
C VAL A 81 -17.14 -17.72 -19.24
N PRO A 82 -17.64 -17.85 -20.49
CA PRO A 82 -17.80 -19.15 -21.10
C PRO A 82 -16.45 -19.88 -21.19
N ALA A 83 -16.48 -21.17 -20.92
CA ALA A 83 -15.37 -22.09 -21.00
C ALA A 83 -15.72 -23.29 -21.89
N ASP A 84 -14.70 -24.00 -22.35
CA ASP A 84 -14.88 -25.24 -23.10
C ASP A 84 -14.19 -26.37 -22.32
N PRO A 85 -14.90 -27.46 -21.95
CA PRO A 85 -14.28 -28.59 -21.26
C PRO A 85 -13.23 -29.32 -22.11
N THR A 86 -13.21 -29.09 -23.43
CA THR A 86 -12.24 -29.67 -24.35
C THR A 86 -11.02 -28.78 -24.60
N ASP A 87 -11.10 -27.48 -24.27
CA ASP A 87 -10.02 -26.51 -24.44
C ASP A 87 -10.01 -25.48 -23.30
N GLU A 88 -9.05 -25.65 -22.39
CA GLU A 88 -8.84 -24.78 -21.23
C GLU A 88 -8.51 -23.33 -21.62
N ASN A 89 -7.91 -23.10 -22.80
CA ASN A 89 -7.47 -21.75 -23.20
C ASN A 89 -8.65 -20.83 -23.50
N VAL A 90 -9.80 -21.38 -23.88
CA VAL A 90 -11.01 -20.61 -24.22
C VAL A 90 -11.42 -19.71 -23.06
N ALA A 91 -11.37 -20.22 -21.83
CA ALA A 91 -11.73 -19.46 -20.64
C ALA A 91 -10.77 -18.27 -20.41
N PHE A 92 -9.46 -18.50 -20.55
CA PHE A 92 -8.44 -17.45 -20.39
C PHE A 92 -8.48 -16.41 -21.50
N ASP A 93 -8.71 -16.82 -22.75
CA ASP A 93 -8.85 -15.92 -23.89
C ASP A 93 -10.10 -15.04 -23.74
N ASN A 94 -11.21 -15.61 -23.29
CA ASN A 94 -12.43 -14.86 -22.99
C ASN A 94 -12.21 -13.89 -21.83
N LEU A 95 -11.55 -14.31 -20.76
CA LEU A 95 -11.19 -13.44 -19.64
C LEU A 95 -10.30 -12.28 -20.07
N ARG A 96 -9.33 -12.54 -20.95
CA ARG A 96 -8.40 -11.52 -21.46
C ARG A 96 -9.13 -10.38 -22.17
N ASN A 97 -10.26 -10.64 -22.81
CA ASN A 97 -11.10 -9.59 -23.38
C ASN A 97 -11.64 -8.62 -22.31
N PHE A 98 -11.70 -9.02 -21.04
CA PHE A 98 -12.08 -8.15 -19.92
C PHE A 98 -10.89 -7.55 -19.18
N THR A 99 -9.74 -8.22 -19.13
CA THR A 99 -8.61 -7.78 -18.28
C THR A 99 -7.51 -7.06 -19.04
N LYS A 100 -7.53 -7.06 -20.38
CA LYS A 100 -6.51 -6.39 -21.19
C LYS A 100 -6.37 -4.91 -20.83
N PRO A 101 -5.15 -4.39 -20.58
CA PRO A 101 -4.93 -2.96 -20.37
C PRO A 101 -5.44 -2.12 -21.55
N GLY A 102 -6.14 -1.02 -21.23
CA GLY A 102 -6.71 -0.11 -22.23
C GLY A 102 -8.10 -0.51 -22.75
N ASN A 103 -8.69 -1.59 -22.22
CA ASN A 103 -10.12 -1.86 -22.45
C ASN A 103 -10.99 -1.01 -21.52
N ASN A 104 -12.20 -0.64 -21.95
CA ASN A 104 -13.15 0.14 -21.16
C ASN A 104 -13.96 -0.72 -20.17
N THR A 105 -13.32 -1.71 -19.57
CA THR A 105 -13.91 -2.63 -18.59
C THR A 105 -13.43 -2.25 -17.20
N PRO A 106 -14.23 -2.50 -16.15
CA PRO A 106 -13.78 -2.26 -14.78
C PRO A 106 -12.61 -3.17 -14.37
N TYR A 107 -12.34 -4.24 -15.13
CA TYR A 107 -11.32 -5.25 -14.86
C TYR A 107 -10.01 -5.02 -15.63
N ALA A 108 -9.92 -3.95 -16.42
CA ALA A 108 -8.74 -3.67 -17.23
C ALA A 108 -7.48 -3.52 -16.37
N GLY A 109 -6.42 -4.24 -16.71
CA GLY A 109 -5.16 -4.26 -15.96
C GLY A 109 -5.13 -5.25 -14.79
N MET A 110 -6.26 -5.86 -14.41
CA MET A 110 -6.28 -6.82 -13.31
C MET A 110 -5.69 -8.18 -13.69
N GLN A 111 -5.14 -8.86 -12.71
CA GLN A 111 -4.48 -10.15 -12.79
C GLN A 111 -5.34 -11.26 -12.17
N VAL A 112 -5.22 -12.50 -12.65
CA VAL A 112 -5.97 -13.63 -12.10
C VAL A 112 -5.46 -13.98 -10.70
N LEU A 113 -6.37 -13.97 -9.72
CA LEU A 113 -6.10 -14.36 -8.34
C LEU A 113 -6.41 -15.85 -8.11
N THR A 114 -7.63 -16.26 -8.48
CA THR A 114 -8.11 -17.64 -8.41
C THR A 114 -9.11 -17.91 -9.52
N ASP A 115 -9.19 -19.16 -9.92
CA ASP A 115 -10.08 -19.70 -10.92
C ASP A 115 -10.90 -20.86 -10.36
N SER A 116 -12.09 -21.06 -10.91
CA SER A 116 -12.96 -22.20 -10.59
C SER A 116 -13.86 -22.48 -11.78
N TYR A 117 -14.16 -23.75 -12.02
CA TYR A 117 -14.97 -24.19 -13.16
C TYR A 117 -16.30 -24.76 -12.68
N SER A 118 -17.35 -24.54 -13.47
CA SER A 118 -18.64 -25.20 -13.27
C SER A 118 -18.50 -26.72 -13.40
N ALA A 119 -19.41 -27.48 -12.79
CA ALA A 119 -19.36 -28.96 -12.78
C ALA A 119 -19.43 -29.58 -14.19
N ASP A 120 -20.00 -28.87 -15.15
CA ASP A 120 -20.08 -29.24 -16.57
C ASP A 120 -18.92 -28.67 -17.41
N GLY A 121 -18.06 -27.84 -16.84
CA GLY A 121 -16.91 -27.21 -17.51
C GLY A 121 -17.28 -26.16 -18.56
N SER A 122 -18.55 -25.76 -18.67
CA SER A 122 -19.03 -24.79 -19.68
C SER A 122 -18.82 -23.34 -19.27
N GLU A 123 -18.60 -23.09 -17.99
CA GLU A 123 -18.37 -21.76 -17.42
C GLU A 123 -17.17 -21.78 -16.47
N ALA A 124 -16.38 -20.71 -16.52
CA ALA A 124 -15.28 -20.45 -15.60
C ALA A 124 -15.53 -19.15 -14.83
N ASN A 125 -15.35 -19.22 -13.52
CA ASN A 125 -15.43 -18.10 -12.60
C ASN A 125 -14.03 -17.69 -12.17
N PHE A 126 -13.59 -16.52 -12.64
CA PHE A 126 -12.31 -15.94 -12.28
C PHE A 126 -12.49 -14.85 -11.23
N THR A 127 -11.74 -14.94 -10.15
CA THR A 127 -11.50 -13.79 -9.28
C THR A 127 -10.23 -13.11 -9.78
N VAL A 128 -10.35 -11.83 -10.09
CA VAL A 128 -9.25 -10.97 -10.56
C VAL A 128 -8.92 -9.94 -9.49
N ALA A 129 -7.66 -9.53 -9.42
CA ALA A 129 -7.16 -8.54 -8.49
C ALA A 129 -6.27 -7.55 -9.23
N GLY A 130 -6.22 -6.29 -8.81
CA GLY A 130 -5.27 -5.35 -9.41
C GLY A 130 -3.81 -5.78 -9.18
N ASP A 131 -3.49 -6.32 -7.99
CA ASP A 131 -2.24 -7.05 -7.73
C ASP A 131 -2.52 -8.42 -7.10
N ALA A 132 -2.44 -9.48 -7.91
CA ALA A 132 -2.70 -10.84 -7.43
C ALA A 132 -1.61 -11.36 -6.46
N LEU A 133 -0.36 -10.90 -6.61
CA LEU A 133 0.74 -11.32 -5.74
C LEU A 133 0.61 -10.67 -4.37
N PHE A 134 0.20 -9.41 -4.31
CA PHE A 134 -0.13 -8.73 -3.06
C PHE A 134 -1.15 -9.55 -2.26
N TRP A 135 -2.30 -9.89 -2.85
CA TRP A 135 -3.34 -10.65 -2.16
C TRP A 135 -2.87 -12.05 -1.73
N LYS A 136 -2.12 -12.76 -2.57
CA LYS A 136 -1.53 -14.06 -2.21
C LYS A 136 -0.58 -13.94 -1.02
N SER A 137 0.30 -12.94 -1.04
CA SER A 137 1.25 -12.70 0.06
C SER A 137 0.56 -12.27 1.36
N LEU A 138 -0.49 -11.46 1.26
CA LEU A 138 -1.27 -11.00 2.40
C LEU A 138 -1.96 -12.17 3.10
N VAL A 139 -2.64 -13.03 2.33
CA VAL A 139 -3.30 -14.22 2.86
C VAL A 139 -2.28 -15.17 3.51
N ASN A 140 -1.15 -15.43 2.85
CA ASN A 140 -0.07 -16.26 3.39
C ASN A 140 0.57 -15.69 4.66
N THR A 141 0.47 -14.38 4.90
CA THR A 141 1.02 -13.75 6.10
C THR A 141 0.04 -13.83 7.27
N LEU A 142 -1.27 -13.89 6.99
CA LEU A 142 -2.33 -13.86 7.99
C LEU A 142 -2.85 -15.24 8.40
N ILE A 143 -2.64 -16.26 7.56
CA ILE A 143 -3.09 -17.65 7.76
C ILE A 143 -1.86 -18.57 7.84
#